data_AF-A0AAE6JRX2-F1
#
_entry.id   AF-A0AAE6JRX2-F1
#
_cell.length_a   1.000
_cell.length_b   1.000
_cell.length_c   1.000
_cell.angle_alpha   90.00
_cell.angle_beta   90.00
_cell.angle_gamma   90.00
#
_symmetry.space_group_name_H-M   'P 1'
#
loop_
_entity.id
_entity.type
_entity.pdbx_description
1 polymer ?
#
loop_
_entity_poly.entity_id
_entity_poly.type
_entity_poly.pdbx_seq_one_letter_code
_entity_poly.pdbx_strand_id
1 'polypeptide(L)'
;MESVKTLKVTATKTFQRDIKKLTAKQQFSVEMTEVLYLLQRNRPLPRKYLDHALQGEMQGYRNCHIFSDLVLIYQIIDDKELKLIRIGSHSEIF
;
A
#
# COMPACT_ATOMS: atom_id res chain seq x y z
N MET A 1 -15.96 -19.79 14.86
CA MET A 1 -15.73 -18.60 14.03
C MET A 1 -14.22 -18.42 13.97
N GLU A 2 -13.58 -18.81 12.87
CA GLU A 2 -12.11 -18.64 12.74
C GLU A 2 -11.79 -17.15 12.80
N SER A 3 -10.88 -16.77 13.70
CA SER A 3 -10.34 -15.42 13.76
C SER A 3 -9.68 -15.11 12.43
N VAL A 4 -10.19 -14.10 11.71
CA VAL A 4 -9.57 -13.64 10.46
C VAL A 4 -8.17 -13.14 10.80
N LYS A 5 -7.14 -13.89 10.42
CA LYS A 5 -5.74 -13.50 10.62
C LYS A 5 -5.46 -12.22 9.83
N THR A 6 -5.04 -11.17 10.53
CA THR A 6 -4.64 -9.89 9.93
C THR A 6 -3.19 -9.58 10.26
N LEU A 7 -2.49 -8.97 9.30
CA LEU A 7 -1.17 -8.41 9.48
C LEU A 7 -1.23 -7.19 10.41
N LYS A 8 -0.21 -7.04 11.25
CA LYS A 8 0.05 -5.78 11.97
C LYS A 8 0.34 -4.71 10.93
N VAL A 9 -0.37 -3.59 10.96
CA VAL A 9 -0.13 -2.47 10.04
C VAL A 9 0.80 -1.47 10.71
N THR A 10 1.90 -1.14 10.05
CA THR A 10 2.81 -0.07 10.44
C THR A 10 3.02 0.89 9.28
N ALA A 11 3.45 2.11 9.58
CA ALA A 11 3.69 3.14 8.58
C ALA A 11 4.97 3.90 8.89
N THR A 12 5.78 4.19 7.86
CA THR A 12 6.96 5.04 8.02
C THR A 12 6.56 6.50 8.27
N LYS A 13 7.48 7.31 8.81
CA LYS A 13 7.27 8.76 8.92
C LYS A 13 7.06 9.43 7.55
N THR A 14 7.63 8.86 6.49
CA THR A 14 7.46 9.38 5.13
C THR A 14 6.04 9.13 4.65
N PHE A 15 5.54 7.89 4.73
CA PHE A 15 4.13 7.59 4.43
C PHE A 15 3.16 8.50 5.20
N GLN A 16 3.40 8.71 6.51
CA GLN A 16 2.53 9.57 7.33
C GLN A 16 2.53 11.04 6.89
N ARG A 17 3.63 11.54 6.30
CA ARG A 17 3.67 12.88 5.71
C ARG A 17 2.99 12.90 4.35
N ASP A 18 3.22 11.88 3.55
CA ASP A 18 2.69 11.79 2.19
C ASP A 18 1.17 11.69 2.18
N ILE A 19 0.59 10.82 3.03
CA ILE A 19 -0.86 10.63 3.08
C ILE A 19 -1.61 11.91 3.48
N LYS A 20 -0.99 12.80 4.26
CA LYS A 20 -1.56 14.10 4.65
C LYS A 20 -1.64 15.10 3.49
N LYS A 21 -0.85 14.92 2.43
CA LYS A 21 -0.91 15.75 1.22
C LYS A 21 -2.06 15.35 0.31
N LEU A 22 -2.55 14.12 0.43
CA LEU A 22 -3.66 13.63 -0.38
C LEU A 22 -4.95 14.34 -0.01
N THR A 23 -5.82 14.52 -1.00
CA THR A 23 -7.16 15.04 -0.76
C THR A 23 -7.99 14.07 0.06
N ALA A 24 -9.02 14.56 0.77
CA ALA A 24 -9.95 13.70 1.49
C ALA A 24 -10.59 12.63 0.57
N LYS A 25 -10.88 12.99 -0.69
CA LYS A 25 -11.42 12.06 -1.69
C LYS A 25 -10.47 10.90 -1.99
N GLN A 26 -9.17 11.12 -1.99
CA GLN A 26 -8.16 10.08 -2.18
C GLN A 26 -7.95 9.25 -0.90
N GLN A 27 -7.88 9.89 0.26
CA GLN A 27 -7.64 9.19 1.53
C GLN A 27 -8.78 8.26 1.93
N PHE A 28 -10.02 8.68 1.67
CA PHE A 28 -11.23 7.95 2.08
C PHE A 28 -11.96 7.32 0.90
N SER A 29 -11.26 7.05 -0.21
CA SER A 29 -11.87 6.40 -1.36
C SER A 29 -12.17 4.92 -1.08
N VAL A 30 -13.08 4.37 -1.88
CA VAL A 30 -13.36 2.93 -1.88
C VAL A 30 -12.12 2.15 -2.28
N GLU A 31 -11.33 2.67 -3.25
CA GLU A 31 -10.11 2.03 -3.74
C GLU A 31 -9.03 1.94 -2.67
N MET A 32 -8.79 3.03 -1.92
CA MET A 32 -7.86 3.02 -0.79
C MET A 32 -8.29 2.01 0.26
N THR A 33 -9.58 2.00 0.59
CA THR A 33 -10.14 1.08 1.58
C THR A 33 -10.01 -0.37 1.14
N GLU A 34 -10.32 -0.68 -0.13
CA GLU A 34 -10.20 -2.01 -0.73
C GLU A 34 -8.74 -2.50 -0.70
N VAL A 35 -7.79 -1.66 -1.14
CA VAL A 35 -6.36 -2.00 -1.13
C VAL A 35 -5.87 -2.30 0.28
N LEU A 36 -6.10 -1.40 1.23
CA LEU A 36 -5.64 -1.60 2.62
C LEU A 36 -6.31 -2.82 3.27
N TYR A 37 -7.60 -3.04 3.01
CA TYR A 37 -8.35 -4.19 3.51
C TYR A 37 -7.75 -5.52 3.04
N LEU A 38 -7.41 -5.62 1.76
CA LEU A 38 -6.86 -6.82 1.14
C LEU A 38 -5.42 -7.06 1.59
N LEU A 39 -4.57 -6.02 1.55
CA LEU A 39 -3.18 -6.11 1.98
C LEU A 39 -3.08 -6.51 3.45
N GLN A 40 -3.88 -5.92 4.34
CA GLN A 40 -3.88 -6.27 5.77
C GLN A 40 -4.26 -7.75 6.01
N ARG A 41 -4.99 -8.38 5.09
CA ARG A 41 -5.38 -9.80 5.17
C ARG A 41 -4.45 -10.73 4.39
N ASN A 42 -3.32 -10.21 3.89
CA ASN A 42 -2.41 -10.92 2.99
C ASN A 42 -3.15 -11.56 1.80
N ARG A 43 -4.12 -10.82 1.22
CA ARG A 43 -4.90 -11.26 0.05
C ARG A 43 -4.36 -10.59 -1.21
N PRO A 44 -4.39 -11.29 -2.36
CA PRO A 44 -3.93 -10.70 -3.61
C PRO A 44 -4.79 -9.51 -4.00
N LEU A 45 -4.15 -8.47 -4.55
CA LEU A 45 -4.84 -7.31 -5.09
C LEU A 45 -5.43 -7.64 -6.48
N PRO A 46 -6.65 -7.14 -6.79
CA PRO A 46 -7.18 -7.16 -8.14
C PRO A 46 -6.20 -6.57 -9.17
N ARG A 47 -6.20 -7.14 -10.39
CA ARG A 47 -5.30 -6.71 -11.48
C ARG A 47 -5.34 -5.21 -11.79
N LYS A 48 -6.49 -4.54 -11.56
CA LYS A 48 -6.65 -3.08 -11.75
C LYS A 48 -5.65 -2.24 -10.94
N TYR A 49 -5.15 -2.78 -9.82
CA TYR A 49 -4.18 -2.09 -8.97
C TYR A 49 -2.73 -2.28 -9.42
N LEU A 50 -2.47 -3.00 -10.51
CA LEU A 50 -1.14 -3.15 -11.12
C LEU A 50 -0.04 -3.52 -10.11
N ASP A 51 -0.37 -4.37 -9.12
CA ASP A 51 0.54 -4.74 -8.06
C ASP A 51 1.74 -5.54 -8.59
N HIS A 52 2.96 -5.08 -8.29
CA HIS A 52 4.18 -5.77 -8.68
C HIS A 52 5.34 -5.55 -7.70
N ALA A 53 6.27 -6.51 -7.69
CA ALA A 53 7.50 -6.39 -6.94
C ALA A 53 8.43 -5.36 -7.60
N LEU A 54 9.06 -4.53 -6.76
CA LEU A 54 10.13 -3.64 -7.20
C LEU A 54 11.45 -4.40 -7.34
N GLN A 55 12.34 -3.87 -8.18
CA GLN A 55 13.62 -4.47 -8.53
C GLN A 55 14.80 -3.57 -8.09
N GLY A 56 16.03 -4.09 -8.19
CA GLY A 56 17.24 -3.35 -7.84
C GLY A 56 17.36 -3.07 -6.35
N GLU A 57 17.75 -1.85 -5.98
CA GLU A 57 17.90 -1.42 -4.57
C GLU A 57 16.59 -1.50 -3.77
N MET A 58 15.45 -1.56 -4.45
CA MET A 58 14.13 -1.71 -3.86
C MET A 58 13.63 -3.17 -3.87
N GLN A 59 14.52 -4.15 -3.99
CA GLN A 59 14.16 -5.54 -3.88
C GLN A 59 13.53 -5.84 -2.51
N GLY A 60 12.41 -6.56 -2.53
CA GLY A 60 11.62 -6.86 -1.33
C GLY A 60 10.51 -5.85 -1.03
N TYR A 61 10.45 -4.73 -1.75
CA TYR A 61 9.30 -3.84 -1.75
C TYR A 61 8.34 -4.18 -2.89
N ARG A 62 7.08 -3.79 -2.73
CA ARG A 62 6.05 -3.88 -3.76
C ARG A 62 5.45 -2.49 -3.99
N ASN A 63 4.96 -2.26 -5.19
CA ASN A 63 4.11 -1.11 -5.46
C ASN A 63 2.78 -1.54 -6.08
N CYS A 64 1.75 -0.75 -5.83
CA CYS A 64 0.46 -0.86 -6.51
C CYS A 64 -0.11 0.54 -6.78
N HIS A 65 -0.93 0.64 -7.82
CA HIS A 65 -1.60 1.85 -8.27
C HIS A 65 -3.02 1.90 -7.68
N ILE A 66 -3.27 2.71 -6.66
CA ILE A 66 -4.61 2.93 -6.09
C ILE A 66 -5.49 3.69 -7.08
N PHE A 67 -4.90 4.66 -7.77
CA PHE A 67 -5.45 5.34 -8.94
C PHE A 67 -4.39 5.40 -10.04
N SER A 68 -4.75 5.91 -11.23
CA SER A 68 -3.82 6.03 -12.36
C SER A 68 -2.50 6.72 -11.99
N ASP A 69 -2.56 7.78 -11.18
CA ASP A 69 -1.42 8.55 -10.69
C ASP A 69 -1.37 8.61 -9.15
N LEU A 70 -1.73 7.52 -8.47
CA LEU A 70 -1.52 7.38 -7.02
C LEU A 70 -0.95 6.01 -6.71
N VAL A 71 0.33 5.96 -6.38
CA VAL A 71 1.08 4.73 -6.12
C VAL A 71 1.29 4.58 -4.61
N LEU A 72 1.07 3.36 -4.11
CA LEU A 72 1.46 2.93 -2.77
C LEU A 72 2.67 2.02 -2.87
N ILE A 73 3.74 2.34 -2.14
CA ILE A 73 4.85 1.42 -1.90
C ILE A 73 4.68 0.79 -0.52
N TYR A 74 4.74 -0.54 -0.46
CA TYR A 74 4.59 -1.31 0.76
C TYR A 74 5.53 -2.51 0.82
N GLN A 75 5.61 -3.13 1.99
CA GLN A 75 6.34 -4.37 2.22
C GLN A 75 5.53 -5.29 3.14
N ILE A 76 5.57 -6.59 2.88
CA ILE A 76 5.07 -7.63 3.79
C ILE A 76 6.28 -8.30 4.45
N ILE A 77 6.33 -8.31 5.77
CA ILE A 77 7.44 -8.85 6.56
C ILE A 77 6.94 -10.09 7.32
N ASP A 78 7.60 -11.22 7.09
CA ASP A 78 7.37 -12.53 7.73
C ASP A 78 5.90 -13.00 7.78
N ASP A 79 5.09 -12.62 6.79
CA ASP A 79 3.63 -12.85 6.77
C ASP A 79 2.90 -12.40 8.07
N LYS A 80 3.46 -11.38 8.74
CA LYS A 80 2.98 -10.87 10.03
C LYS A 80 2.77 -9.36 10.02
N GLU A 81 3.51 -8.61 9.22
CA GLU A 81 3.44 -7.15 9.19
C GLU A 81 3.26 -6.62 7.77
N LEU A 82 2.29 -5.71 7.61
CA LEU A 82 2.15 -4.84 6.44
C LEU A 82 2.77 -3.49 6.79
N LYS A 83 3.91 -3.18 6.18
CA LYS A 83 4.62 -1.92 6.38
C LYS A 83 4.37 -0.99 5.20
N LEU A 84 3.67 0.12 5.46
CA LEU A 84 3.37 1.17 4.48
C LEU A 84 4.57 2.12 4.38
N ILE A 85 5.17 2.21 3.19
CA ILE A 85 6.47 2.88 3.00
C ILE A 85 6.28 4.30 2.50
N ARG A 86 5.61 4.49 1.36
CA ARG A 86 5.35 5.79 0.69
C ARG A 86 4.01 5.73 -0.05
N ILE A 87 3.39 6.88 -0.25
CA ILE A 87 2.23 7.03 -1.14
C ILE A 87 2.29 8.38 -1.86
N GLY A 88 1.82 8.50 -3.10
CA GLY A 88 1.98 9.75 -3.86
C GLY A 88 1.84 9.53 -5.36
N SER A 89 1.96 10.59 -6.15
CA SER A 89 2.00 10.48 -7.60
C SER A 89 3.24 9.72 -8.08
N HIS A 90 3.26 9.28 -9.33
CA HIS A 90 4.46 8.68 -9.91
C HIS A 90 5.66 9.62 -9.80
N SER A 91 5.46 10.91 -10.09
CA SER A 91 6.52 11.94 -10.06
C SER A 91 7.05 12.29 -8.67
N GLU A 92 6.27 12.06 -7.61
CA GLU A 92 6.73 12.26 -6.24
C GLU A 92 7.52 11.05 -5.72
N ILE A 93 7.23 9.87 -6.26
CA ILE A 93 7.75 8.61 -5.77
C ILE A 93 8.99 8.15 -6.55
N PHE A 94 9.01 8.37 -7.86
CA PHE A 94 10.07 7.99 -8.81
C PHE A 94 10.59 9.22 -9.54
#